data_AF-A0A2E7PVV3-F1
#
_entry.id   AF-A0A2E7PVV3-F1
#
_cell.length_a   1.000
_cell.length_b   1.000
_cell.length_c   1.000
_cell.angle_alpha   90.00
_cell.angle_beta   90.00
_cell.angle_gamma   90.00
#
_symmetry.space_group_name_H-M   'P 1'
#
loop_
_entity.id
_entity.type
_entity.pdbx_description
1 polymer ?
#
loop_
_entity_poly.entity_id
_entity_poly.type
_entity_poly.pdbx_seq_one_letter_code
_entity_poly.pdbx_strand_id
1 'polypeptide(L)'
;MKILVVGAGISGCVCAYQLSKAGHDVVVIEKGRGVGGRMATRRVGGARIDHGAQFLTARSTRMLALLEGWKTNCDVMPWYDRIPNRPDLPTRIRYRGSEGMTSPVKRLAQSFSSELGFFVDRIVRREDGWLVVEAGNEERRLVADHLVLTLPSVQMLDLFDRSSLALDHETMERLRSIRHTRCLALLGLMEDKSSLSHPGATTHPVDQVDWLSDNQSKGISEQPAFTLHASDAYSREFWEAPDEERAPFLLEVAEEKLGTRITQWSTHRWGFAKPVVTFGETHWHSMEMSLTMAGDGFGGERIENAALSGWDAAEAVLERKST
;
A
#
# COMPACT_ATOMS: atom_id res chain seq x y z
N MET A 1 12.86 -11.85 20.79
CA MET A 1 11.99 -10.69 21.03
C MET A 1 10.68 -10.89 20.31
N LYS A 2 9.59 -10.49 20.96
CA LYS A 2 8.26 -10.36 20.38
C LYS A 2 8.11 -8.96 19.80
N ILE A 3 7.75 -8.88 18.53
CA ILE A 3 7.65 -7.61 17.79
C ILE A 3 6.26 -7.49 17.19
N LEU A 4 5.60 -6.36 17.43
CA LEU A 4 4.34 -6.02 16.79
C LEU A 4 4.60 -5.02 15.67
N VAL A 5 4.08 -5.30 14.48
CA VAL A 5 4.13 -4.39 13.33
C VAL A 5 2.72 -3.94 13.00
N VAL A 6 2.41 -2.65 13.15
CA VAL A 6 1.10 -2.09 12.87
C VAL A 6 1.04 -1.61 11.42
N GLY A 7 0.15 -2.23 10.65
CA GLY A 7 -0.05 -2.02 9.21
C GLY A 7 0.48 -3.19 8.37
N ALA A 8 -0.39 -3.85 7.60
CA ALA A 8 -0.02 -4.93 6.69
C ALA A 8 0.16 -4.46 5.24
N GLY A 9 0.68 -3.24 5.05
CA GLY A 9 1.17 -2.78 3.76
C GLY A 9 2.53 -3.39 3.41
N ILE A 10 3.05 -3.10 2.21
CA ILE A 10 4.35 -3.65 1.79
C ILE A 10 5.50 -3.30 2.76
N SER A 11 5.51 -2.09 3.33
CA SER A 11 6.51 -1.69 4.33
C SER A 11 6.46 -2.58 5.57
N GLY A 12 5.28 -2.74 6.16
CA GLY A 12 5.09 -3.60 7.33
C GLY A 12 5.40 -5.07 7.04
N CYS A 13 4.96 -5.58 5.89
CA CYS A 13 5.21 -6.98 5.52
C CYS A 13 6.69 -7.26 5.18
N VAL A 14 7.41 -6.33 4.56
CA VAL A 14 8.86 -6.49 4.34
C VAL A 14 9.60 -6.40 5.67
N CYS A 15 9.24 -5.45 6.53
CA CYS A 15 9.82 -5.33 7.88
C CYS A 15 9.63 -6.64 8.67
N ALA A 16 8.38 -7.11 8.76
CA ALA A 16 8.03 -8.32 9.47
C ALA A 16 8.71 -9.58 8.88
N TYR A 17 8.83 -9.67 7.56
CA TYR A 17 9.55 -10.75 6.89
C TYR A 17 11.03 -10.78 7.27
N GLN A 18 11.72 -9.63 7.24
CA GLN A 18 13.14 -9.56 7.61
C GLN A 18 13.35 -9.90 9.10
N LEU A 19 12.52 -9.35 9.97
CA LEU A 19 12.59 -9.62 11.42
C LEU A 19 12.30 -11.10 11.74
N SER A 20 11.31 -11.70 11.10
CA SER A 20 11.02 -13.12 11.27
C SER A 20 12.17 -14.00 10.75
N LYS A 21 12.77 -13.67 9.59
CA LYS A 21 13.95 -14.38 9.09
C LYS A 21 15.15 -14.33 10.04
N ALA A 22 15.27 -13.26 10.82
CA ALA A 22 16.27 -13.13 11.88
C ALA A 22 15.91 -13.88 13.19
N GLY A 23 14.81 -14.62 13.20
CA GLY A 23 14.38 -15.49 14.31
C GLY A 23 13.53 -14.80 15.39
N HIS A 24 12.96 -13.63 15.09
CA HIS A 24 12.06 -12.94 16.01
C HIS A 24 10.62 -13.47 15.91
N ASP A 25 9.88 -13.40 17.02
CA ASP A 25 8.44 -13.65 17.04
C ASP A 25 7.73 -12.38 16.57
N VAL A 26 7.09 -12.42 15.40
CA VAL A 26 6.52 -11.24 14.75
C VAL A 26 5.04 -11.44 14.49
N VAL A 27 4.24 -10.46 14.93
CA VAL A 27 2.81 -10.37 14.61
C VAL A 27 2.54 -9.05 13.90
N VAL A 28 1.94 -9.12 12.71
CA VAL A 28 1.47 -7.95 11.97
C VAL A 28 0.01 -7.69 12.31
N ILE A 29 -0.32 -6.46 12.69
CA ILE A 29 -1.68 -6.03 13.05
C ILE A 29 -2.25 -5.20 11.90
N GLU A 30 -3.47 -5.53 11.46
CA GLU A 30 -4.14 -4.82 10.37
C GLU A 30 -5.63 -4.65 10.66
N LYS A 31 -6.13 -3.42 10.49
CA LYS A 31 -7.55 -3.10 10.67
C LYS A 31 -8.44 -3.68 9.58
N GLY A 32 -7.89 -3.86 8.38
CA GLY A 32 -8.55 -4.50 7.26
C GLY A 32 -8.71 -6.00 7.43
N ARG A 33 -9.53 -6.61 6.55
CA ARG A 33 -9.77 -8.06 6.52
C ARG A 33 -8.64 -8.86 5.83
N GLY A 34 -7.56 -8.20 5.43
CA GLY A 34 -6.48 -8.81 4.67
C GLY A 34 -5.30 -7.87 4.49
N VAL A 35 -4.16 -8.45 4.11
CA VAL A 35 -2.91 -7.73 3.86
C VAL A 35 -2.91 -7.00 2.51
N GLY A 36 -1.92 -6.14 2.30
CA GLY A 36 -1.64 -5.47 1.03
C GLY A 36 -1.74 -3.95 1.11
N GLY A 37 -2.60 -3.42 1.98
CA GLY A 37 -2.88 -1.98 2.02
C GLY A 37 -3.20 -1.43 0.64
N ARG A 38 -2.40 -0.49 0.14
CA ARG A 38 -2.55 0.07 -1.22
C ARG A 38 -2.20 -0.90 -2.35
N MET A 39 -1.59 -2.05 -2.08
CA MET A 39 -1.39 -3.14 -3.06
C MET A 39 -2.54 -4.15 -3.04
N ALA A 40 -3.60 -3.92 -2.26
CA ALA A 40 -4.69 -4.87 -2.15
C ALA A 40 -5.48 -5.01 -3.47
N THR A 41 -5.97 -6.22 -3.71
CA THR A 41 -6.79 -6.62 -4.86
C THR A 41 -8.17 -6.97 -4.35
N ARG A 42 -9.22 -6.38 -4.92
CA ARG A 42 -10.62 -6.63 -4.53
C ARG A 42 -11.27 -7.66 -5.43
N ARG A 43 -12.35 -8.25 -4.92
CA ARG A 43 -13.28 -9.04 -5.73
C ARG A 43 -14.59 -8.28 -5.91
N VAL A 44 -15.03 -8.11 -7.15
CA VAL A 44 -16.30 -7.45 -7.51
C VAL A 44 -16.98 -8.34 -8.54
N GLY A 45 -18.19 -8.84 -8.27
CA GLY A 45 -18.89 -9.77 -9.17
C GLY A 45 -18.10 -11.02 -9.60
N GLY A 46 -17.09 -11.43 -8.83
CA GLY A 46 -16.18 -12.52 -9.16
C GLY A 46 -14.90 -12.10 -9.92
N ALA A 47 -14.87 -10.90 -10.51
CA ALA A 47 -13.67 -10.32 -11.10
C ALA A 47 -12.63 -9.95 -10.04
N ARG A 48 -11.33 -9.94 -10.41
CA ARG A 48 -10.26 -9.41 -9.56
C ARG A 48 -9.85 -8.03 -10.05
N ILE A 49 -9.78 -7.07 -9.14
CA ILE A 49 -9.50 -5.68 -9.47
C ILE A 49 -8.38 -5.17 -8.57
N ASP A 50 -7.25 -4.80 -9.15
CA ASP A 50 -6.24 -4.05 -8.42
C ASP A 50 -6.75 -2.62 -8.27
N HIS A 51 -7.17 -2.26 -7.07
CA HIS A 51 -7.83 -0.96 -6.83
C HIS A 51 -6.88 0.16 -6.40
N GLY A 52 -5.67 -0.19 -5.97
CA GLY A 52 -4.61 0.75 -5.60
C GLY A 52 -3.43 0.65 -6.57
N ALA A 53 -2.24 0.32 -6.10
CA ALA A 53 -1.06 0.21 -6.96
C ALA A 53 -1.29 -0.76 -8.14
N GLN A 54 -0.87 -0.34 -9.33
CA GLN A 54 -1.18 -1.04 -10.59
C GLN A 54 -0.06 -1.94 -11.06
N PHE A 55 1.18 -1.58 -10.76
CA PHE A 55 2.36 -2.35 -11.09
C PHE A 55 3.47 -1.99 -10.12
N LEU A 56 4.52 -2.80 -10.09
CA LEU A 56 5.77 -2.47 -9.42
C LEU A 56 6.92 -2.42 -10.43
N THR A 57 7.96 -1.68 -10.07
CA THR A 57 9.26 -1.68 -10.74
C THR A 57 10.32 -1.89 -9.68
N ALA A 58 11.41 -2.55 -10.03
CA ALA A 58 12.57 -2.74 -9.15
C ALA A 58 13.84 -2.15 -9.77
N ARG A 59 14.71 -1.64 -8.93
CA ARG A 59 15.99 -0.99 -9.26
C ARG A 59 17.06 -1.34 -8.23
N SER A 60 16.73 -1.23 -6.94
CA SER A 60 17.69 -1.50 -5.88
C SER A 60 18.02 -2.99 -5.80
N THR A 61 19.24 -3.33 -5.39
CA THR A 61 19.67 -4.72 -5.20
C THR A 61 18.74 -5.50 -4.27
N ARG A 62 18.31 -4.87 -3.16
CA ARG A 62 17.38 -5.45 -2.18
C ARG A 62 16.01 -5.76 -2.80
N MET A 63 15.44 -4.81 -3.57
CA MET A 63 14.15 -5.02 -4.23
C MET A 63 14.25 -6.04 -5.38
N LEU A 64 15.36 -6.06 -6.11
CA LEU A 64 15.61 -7.08 -7.14
C LEU A 64 15.68 -8.48 -6.52
N ALA A 65 16.29 -8.63 -5.34
CA ALA A 65 16.30 -9.91 -4.62
C ALA A 65 14.88 -10.38 -4.22
N LEU A 66 14.04 -9.48 -3.70
CA LEU A 66 12.62 -9.81 -3.43
C LEU A 66 11.88 -10.19 -4.70
N LEU A 67 12.07 -9.42 -5.76
CA LEU A 67 11.44 -9.65 -7.06
C LEU A 67 11.81 -11.02 -7.63
N GLU A 68 13.08 -11.41 -7.60
CA GLU A 68 13.49 -12.74 -8.07
C GLU A 68 12.89 -13.86 -7.21
N GLY A 69 12.80 -13.66 -5.90
CA GLY A 69 12.06 -14.57 -5.02
C GLY A 69 10.59 -14.73 -5.42
N TRP A 70 9.89 -13.62 -5.65
CA TRP A 70 8.49 -13.64 -6.07
C TRP A 70 8.28 -14.24 -7.46
N LYS A 71 9.19 -14.00 -8.40
CA LYS A 71 9.16 -14.60 -9.74
C LYS A 71 9.36 -16.11 -9.69
N THR A 72 10.33 -16.56 -8.90
CA THR A 72 10.61 -18.00 -8.71
C THR A 72 9.41 -18.74 -8.13
N ASN A 73 8.63 -18.07 -7.29
CA ASN A 73 7.42 -18.61 -6.69
C ASN A 73 6.13 -18.34 -7.49
N CYS A 74 6.25 -17.75 -8.69
CA CYS A 74 5.12 -17.37 -9.54
C CYS A 74 4.11 -16.41 -8.87
N ASP A 75 4.52 -15.62 -7.87
CA ASP A 75 3.67 -14.60 -7.24
C ASP A 75 3.66 -13.29 -8.02
N VAL A 76 4.71 -13.05 -8.82
CA VAL A 76 4.90 -11.83 -9.62
C VAL A 76 5.32 -12.21 -11.03
N MET A 77 4.74 -11.54 -12.02
CA MET A 77 4.97 -11.77 -13.44
C MET A 77 5.35 -10.47 -14.15
N PRO A 78 6.19 -10.52 -15.21
CA PRO A 78 6.37 -9.38 -16.08
C PRO A 78 5.02 -9.02 -16.73
N TRP A 79 4.76 -7.73 -16.90
CA TRP A 79 3.55 -7.25 -17.55
C TRP A 79 3.87 -6.54 -18.87
N TYR A 80 4.63 -5.45 -18.82
CA TYR A 80 5.04 -4.69 -20.01
C TYR A 80 6.25 -3.79 -19.71
N ASP A 81 7.00 -3.38 -20.72
CA ASP A 81 8.26 -2.64 -20.56
C ASP A 81 8.24 -1.21 -21.11
N ARG A 82 7.32 -0.88 -22.03
CA ARG A 82 7.16 0.44 -22.64
C ARG A 82 5.81 1.05 -22.33
N ILE A 83 5.79 2.30 -21.86
CA ILE A 83 4.51 3.01 -21.66
C ILE A 83 3.92 3.35 -23.04
N PRO A 84 2.67 2.96 -23.33
CA PRO A 84 2.00 3.34 -24.56
C PRO A 84 2.05 4.86 -24.78
N ASN A 85 2.33 5.29 -26.00
CA ASN A 85 2.39 6.70 -26.40
C ASN A 85 3.46 7.55 -25.66
N ARG A 86 4.45 6.92 -25.02
CA ARG A 86 5.56 7.62 -24.33
C ARG A 86 6.93 7.05 -24.71
N PRO A 87 7.36 7.19 -25.98
CA PRO A 87 8.66 6.72 -26.44
C PRO A 87 9.85 7.48 -25.82
N ASP A 88 9.59 8.64 -25.22
CA ASP A 88 10.55 9.47 -24.48
C ASP A 88 10.99 8.85 -23.16
N LEU A 89 10.22 7.90 -22.62
CA LEU A 89 10.51 7.28 -21.33
C LEU A 89 11.38 6.01 -21.49
N PRO A 90 12.31 5.74 -20.54
CA PRO A 90 13.14 4.54 -20.59
C PRO A 90 12.31 3.25 -20.61
N THR A 91 12.73 2.30 -21.45
CA THR A 91 12.20 0.93 -21.43
C THR A 91 12.60 0.27 -20.11
N ARG A 92 11.59 -0.19 -19.36
CA ARG A 92 11.78 -0.87 -18.08
C ARG A 92 10.58 -1.75 -17.80
N ILE A 93 10.84 -3.02 -17.52
CA ILE A 93 9.79 -3.98 -17.17
C ILE A 93 9.04 -3.50 -15.92
N ARG A 94 7.72 -3.42 -16.08
CA ARG A 94 6.74 -3.30 -15.01
C ARG A 94 6.19 -4.68 -14.73
N TYR A 95 6.03 -4.97 -13.45
CA TYR A 95 5.58 -6.26 -12.96
C TYR A 95 4.21 -6.13 -12.33
N ARG A 96 3.44 -7.20 -12.42
CA ARG A 96 2.15 -7.37 -11.77
C ARG A 96 2.21 -8.58 -10.85
N GLY A 97 1.36 -8.63 -9.82
CA GLY A 97 1.14 -9.88 -9.11
C GLY A 97 0.37 -10.88 -9.99
N SER A 98 0.61 -12.18 -9.80
CA SER A 98 0.03 -13.25 -10.61
C SER A 98 -1.49 -13.29 -10.51
N GLU A 99 -2.03 -13.13 -9.30
CA GLU A 99 -3.48 -13.02 -9.07
C GLU A 99 -3.93 -11.62 -8.63
N GLY A 100 -3.17 -10.59 -9.02
CA GLY A 100 -3.32 -9.20 -8.57
C GLY A 100 -2.17 -8.76 -7.66
N MET A 101 -2.02 -7.45 -7.49
CA MET A 101 -0.88 -6.82 -6.81
C MET A 101 -0.72 -7.21 -5.34
N THR A 102 -1.69 -7.85 -4.71
CA THR A 102 -1.54 -8.35 -3.32
C THR A 102 -0.67 -9.60 -3.24
N SER A 103 -0.48 -10.33 -4.34
CA SER A 103 0.24 -11.60 -4.38
C SER A 103 1.64 -11.56 -3.72
N PRO A 104 2.54 -10.62 -4.07
CA PRO A 104 3.84 -10.51 -3.38
C PRO A 104 3.73 -10.23 -1.87
N VAL A 105 2.71 -9.48 -1.44
CA VAL A 105 2.50 -9.20 -0.01
C VAL A 105 2.01 -10.44 0.73
N LYS A 106 1.10 -11.21 0.12
CA LYS A 106 0.65 -12.51 0.67
C LYS A 106 1.80 -13.51 0.81
N ARG A 107 2.74 -13.53 -0.14
CA ARG A 107 3.94 -14.37 -0.03
C ARG A 107 4.75 -14.02 1.21
N LEU A 108 5.02 -12.73 1.44
CA LEU A 108 5.74 -12.29 2.64
C LEU A 108 4.98 -12.67 3.92
N ALA A 109 3.66 -12.51 3.91
CA ALA A 109 2.80 -12.83 5.06
C ALA A 109 2.76 -14.31 5.46
N GLN A 110 3.33 -15.22 4.67
CA GLN A 110 3.50 -16.62 5.07
C GLN A 110 4.62 -16.81 6.09
N SER A 111 5.49 -15.82 6.28
CA SER A 111 6.62 -15.91 7.21
C SER A 111 6.31 -15.40 8.62
N PHE A 112 5.15 -14.81 8.87
CA PHE A 112 4.81 -14.24 10.18
C PHE A 112 3.32 -14.39 10.49
N SER A 113 2.96 -14.21 11.76
CA SER A 113 1.56 -14.23 12.22
C SER A 113 0.87 -12.90 11.91
N SER A 114 -0.44 -12.92 11.68
CA SER A 114 -1.21 -11.71 11.39
C SER A 114 -2.50 -11.64 12.21
N GLU A 115 -2.76 -10.49 12.82
CA GLU A 115 -4.02 -10.14 13.50
C GLU A 115 -4.82 -9.19 12.61
N LEU A 116 -5.73 -9.76 11.83
CA LEU A 116 -6.59 -9.02 10.91
C LEU A 116 -7.87 -8.54 11.61
N GLY A 117 -8.50 -7.50 11.05
CA GLY A 117 -9.69 -6.88 11.64
C GLY A 117 -9.41 -6.24 12.99
N PHE A 118 -8.15 -6.01 13.34
CA PHE A 118 -7.73 -5.41 14.61
C PHE A 118 -7.46 -3.93 14.37
N PHE A 119 -8.36 -3.05 14.80
CA PHE A 119 -8.11 -1.61 14.76
C PHE A 119 -7.41 -1.16 16.04
N VAL A 120 -6.14 -0.75 15.92
CA VAL A 120 -5.38 -0.24 17.06
C VAL A 120 -5.97 1.07 17.55
N ASP A 121 -6.47 1.06 18.79
CA ASP A 121 -7.03 2.23 19.43
C ASP A 121 -5.96 3.11 20.07
N ARG A 122 -5.18 2.47 20.93
CA ARG A 122 -4.14 3.11 21.72
C ARG A 122 -2.95 2.17 21.92
N ILE A 123 -1.79 2.78 22.07
CA ILE A 123 -0.54 2.11 22.44
C ILE A 123 -0.07 2.66 23.77
N VAL A 124 0.37 1.79 24.68
CA VAL A 124 0.79 2.18 26.02
C VAL A 124 2.19 1.63 26.25
N ARG A 125 3.15 2.54 26.50
CA ARG A 125 4.50 2.16 26.90
C ARG A 125 4.47 1.59 28.31
N ARG A 126 5.15 0.47 28.51
CA ARG A 126 5.37 -0.20 29.79
C ARG A 126 6.86 -0.30 30.06
N GLU A 127 7.24 -0.70 31.26
CA GLU A 127 8.65 -0.90 31.63
C GLU A 127 9.34 -1.98 30.76
N ASP A 128 8.58 -2.99 30.34
CA ASP A 128 9.05 -4.16 29.59
C ASP A 128 8.64 -4.15 28.11
N GLY A 129 8.12 -3.03 27.59
CA GLY A 129 7.79 -2.88 26.17
C GLY A 129 6.49 -2.13 25.92
N TRP A 130 5.62 -2.69 25.09
CA TRP A 130 4.42 -2.05 24.59
C TRP A 130 3.17 -2.89 24.80
N LEU A 131 2.08 -2.23 25.15
CA LEU A 131 0.72 -2.76 25.08
C LEU A 131 -0.02 -2.09 23.92
N VAL A 132 -0.69 -2.89 23.10
CA VAL A 132 -1.55 -2.44 22.00
C VAL A 132 -2.98 -2.87 22.29
N VAL A 133 -3.93 -1.93 22.26
CA VAL A 133 -5.34 -2.18 22.61
C VAL A 133 -6.23 -2.00 21.38
N GLU A 134 -7.21 -2.87 21.19
CA GLU A 134 -8.19 -2.77 20.11
C GLU A 134 -9.29 -1.73 20.38
N ALA A 135 -9.74 -1.06 19.32
CA ALA A 135 -10.86 -0.13 19.37
C ALA A 135 -12.18 -0.82 19.70
N GLY A 136 -12.89 -0.28 20.70
CA GLY A 136 -14.18 -0.81 21.14
C GLY A 136 -14.10 -2.11 21.94
N ASN A 137 -12.89 -2.62 22.21
CA ASN A 137 -12.69 -3.86 22.96
C ASN A 137 -11.42 -3.80 23.82
N GLU A 138 -11.57 -3.40 25.08
CA GLU A 138 -10.42 -3.26 26.00
C GLU A 138 -9.76 -4.59 26.38
N GLU A 139 -10.45 -5.72 26.18
CA GLU A 139 -9.94 -7.05 26.52
C GLU A 139 -9.04 -7.63 25.42
N ARG A 140 -9.29 -7.28 24.14
CA ARG A 140 -8.43 -7.71 23.03
C ARG A 140 -7.19 -6.83 22.97
N ARG A 141 -6.12 -7.34 23.59
CA ARG A 141 -4.83 -6.64 23.74
C ARG A 141 -3.65 -7.51 23.34
N LEU A 142 -2.62 -6.87 22.81
CA LEU A 142 -1.36 -7.51 22.42
C LEU A 142 -0.20 -6.82 23.13
N VAL A 143 0.87 -7.57 23.37
CA VAL A 143 2.10 -7.05 23.99
C VAL A 143 3.31 -7.31 23.11
N ALA A 144 4.31 -6.42 23.15
CA ALA A 144 5.54 -6.51 22.37
C ALA A 144 6.74 -5.98 23.14
N ASP A 145 7.92 -6.53 22.87
CA ASP A 145 9.19 -5.93 23.30
C ASP A 145 9.57 -4.74 22.42
N HIS A 146 9.11 -4.73 21.16
CA HIS A 146 9.35 -3.65 20.19
C HIS A 146 8.11 -3.43 19.33
N LEU A 147 7.80 -2.16 19.05
CA LEU A 147 6.67 -1.76 18.22
C LEU A 147 7.19 -1.11 16.92
N VAL A 148 6.68 -1.57 15.77
CA VAL A 148 6.93 -0.95 14.48
C VAL A 148 5.63 -0.39 13.93
N LEU A 149 5.60 0.88 13.57
CA LEU A 149 4.43 1.54 12.99
C LEU A 149 4.66 1.82 11.51
N THR A 150 3.82 1.26 10.64
CA THR A 150 3.90 1.44 9.18
C THR A 150 2.64 2.05 8.57
N LEU A 151 1.87 2.74 9.42
CA LEU A 151 0.66 3.46 9.06
C LEU A 151 0.97 4.77 8.33
N PRO A 152 0.05 5.30 7.50
CA PRO A 152 0.12 6.69 7.04
C PRO A 152 0.29 7.66 8.22
N SER A 153 1.11 8.70 8.05
CA SER A 153 1.48 9.63 9.13
C SER A 153 0.27 10.24 9.85
N VAL A 154 -0.82 10.56 9.14
CA VAL A 154 -2.04 11.10 9.76
C VAL A 154 -2.70 10.10 10.71
N GLN A 155 -2.68 8.79 10.37
CA GLN A 155 -3.19 7.74 11.26
C GLN A 155 -2.25 7.49 12.44
N MET A 156 -0.94 7.68 12.23
CA MET A 156 0.05 7.59 13.29
C MET A 156 -0.08 8.73 14.30
N LEU A 157 -0.28 9.97 13.82
CA LEU A 157 -0.53 11.14 14.66
C LEU A 157 -1.83 11.00 15.47
N ASP A 158 -2.91 10.54 14.84
CA ASP A 158 -4.16 10.24 15.55
C ASP A 158 -3.98 9.16 16.63
N LEU A 159 -3.21 8.11 16.33
CA LEU A 159 -2.86 7.09 17.32
C LEU A 159 -2.06 7.68 18.48
N PHE A 160 -1.10 8.57 18.21
CA PHE A 160 -0.30 9.24 19.24
C PHE A 160 -1.15 10.13 20.14
N ASP A 161 -2.06 10.91 19.56
CA ASP A 161 -2.99 11.76 20.30
C ASP A 161 -3.89 10.91 21.21
N ARG A 162 -4.51 9.83 20.68
CA ARG A 162 -5.33 8.89 21.49
C ARG A 162 -4.52 8.14 22.55
N SER A 163 -3.21 7.99 22.35
CA SER A 163 -2.31 7.31 23.28
C SER A 163 -1.63 8.23 24.28
N SER A 164 -1.84 9.55 24.18
CA SER A 164 -1.07 10.56 24.92
C SER A 164 0.45 10.36 24.78
N LEU A 165 0.90 9.89 23.62
CA LEU A 165 2.31 9.66 23.31
C LEU A 165 2.86 10.88 22.57
N ALA A 166 3.93 11.48 23.09
CA ALA A 166 4.65 12.55 22.43
C ALA A 166 6.10 12.14 22.20
N LEU A 167 6.59 12.37 20.98
CA LEU A 167 8.01 12.30 20.64
C LEU A 167 8.64 13.69 20.78
N ASP A 168 9.93 13.81 20.52
CA ASP A 168 10.59 15.12 20.48
C ASP A 168 9.96 16.04 19.43
N HIS A 169 10.15 17.36 19.62
CA HIS A 169 9.49 18.38 18.82
C HIS A 169 9.81 18.26 17.34
N GLU A 170 11.08 18.03 16.98
CA GLU A 170 11.53 17.93 15.59
C GLU A 170 10.89 16.73 14.88
N THR A 171 10.90 15.55 15.53
CA THR A 171 10.25 14.35 15.01
C THR A 171 8.75 14.59 14.78
N MET A 172 8.07 15.21 15.74
CA MET A 172 6.64 15.50 15.61
C MET A 172 6.34 16.51 14.49
N GLU A 173 7.17 17.53 14.30
CA GLU A 173 7.03 18.46 13.17
C GLU A 173 7.21 17.76 11.82
N ARG A 174 8.22 16.90 11.69
CA ARG A 174 8.48 16.13 10.47
C ARG A 174 7.35 15.14 10.17
N LEU A 175 6.79 14.46 11.17
CA LEU A 175 5.61 13.61 10.97
C LEU A 175 4.40 14.42 10.47
N ARG A 176 4.18 15.60 11.07
CA ARG A 176 3.10 16.52 10.69
C ARG A 176 3.33 17.19 9.35
N SER A 177 4.55 17.21 8.80
CA SER A 177 4.84 17.80 7.49
C SER A 177 4.57 16.85 6.33
N ILE A 178 4.54 15.53 6.57
CA ILE A 178 4.26 14.52 5.53
C ILE A 178 2.90 14.82 4.87
N ARG A 179 2.88 14.86 3.54
CA ARG A 179 1.67 15.15 2.74
C ARG A 179 1.52 14.07 1.69
N HIS A 180 0.27 13.73 1.40
CA HIS A 180 -0.09 12.81 0.33
C HIS A 180 -1.08 13.45 -0.64
N THR A 181 -1.06 12.98 -1.88
CA THR A 181 -2.17 13.17 -2.80
C THR A 181 -3.40 12.38 -2.36
N ARG A 182 -4.56 12.81 -2.84
CA ARG A 182 -5.81 12.07 -2.82
C ARG A 182 -6.01 11.39 -4.17
N CYS A 183 -6.70 10.26 -4.17
CA CYS A 183 -7.10 9.59 -5.40
C CYS A 183 -8.50 8.99 -5.25
N LEU A 184 -9.40 9.40 -6.13
CA LEU A 184 -10.66 8.70 -6.39
C LEU A 184 -10.40 7.59 -7.39
N ALA A 185 -10.64 6.35 -6.96
CA ALA A 185 -10.57 5.18 -7.83
C ALA A 185 -11.98 4.77 -8.24
N LEU A 186 -12.21 4.62 -9.55
CA LEU A 186 -13.42 4.02 -10.10
C LEU A 186 -13.09 2.58 -10.54
N LEU A 187 -13.90 1.63 -10.08
CA LEU A 187 -13.64 0.20 -10.21
C LEU A 187 -14.93 -0.46 -10.70
N GLY A 188 -14.84 -1.40 -11.64
CA GLY A 188 -16.06 -2.01 -12.14
C GLY A 188 -15.89 -3.16 -13.11
N LEU A 189 -17.04 -3.67 -13.56
CA LEU A 189 -17.18 -4.68 -14.58
C LEU A 189 -17.52 -4.04 -15.91
N MET A 190 -17.06 -4.66 -16.98
CA MET A 190 -17.35 -4.26 -18.36
C MET A 190 -18.30 -5.28 -18.99
N GLU A 191 -19.11 -4.85 -19.96
CA GLU A 191 -20.01 -5.73 -20.71
C GLU A 191 -19.21 -6.69 -21.60
N ASP A 192 -18.22 -6.16 -22.32
CA ASP A 192 -17.38 -6.88 -23.27
C ASP A 192 -15.89 -6.70 -22.97
N LYS A 193 -15.05 -7.36 -23.77
CA LYS A 193 -13.60 -7.13 -23.75
C LYS A 193 -13.28 -5.70 -24.15
N SER A 194 -12.28 -5.10 -23.50
CA SER A 194 -11.80 -3.77 -23.87
C SER A 194 -11.15 -3.75 -25.26
N SER A 195 -11.25 -2.61 -25.95
CA SER A 195 -10.51 -2.29 -27.17
C SER A 195 -9.05 -1.88 -26.90
N LEU A 196 -8.63 -1.73 -25.64
CA LEU A 196 -7.25 -1.39 -25.29
C LEU A 196 -6.29 -2.51 -25.73
N SER A 197 -5.35 -2.17 -26.60
CA SER A 197 -4.27 -3.06 -26.97
C SER A 197 -3.34 -3.34 -25.79
N HIS A 198 -2.53 -4.41 -25.89
CA HIS A 198 -1.52 -4.71 -24.88
C HIS A 198 -0.69 -3.45 -24.56
N PRO A 199 -0.56 -3.06 -23.28
CA PRO A 199 -0.74 -3.86 -22.07
C PRO A 199 -2.15 -3.88 -21.45
N GLY A 200 -3.16 -3.31 -22.12
CA GLY A 200 -4.49 -3.12 -21.54
C GLY A 200 -4.51 -1.97 -20.53
N ALA A 201 -3.65 -0.96 -20.72
CA ALA A 201 -3.58 0.20 -19.84
C ALA A 201 -3.16 1.46 -20.59
N THR A 202 -3.62 2.60 -20.11
CA THR A 202 -3.22 3.93 -20.56
C THR A 202 -2.98 4.86 -19.36
N THR A 203 -2.05 5.79 -19.53
CA THR A 203 -1.68 6.76 -18.48
C THR A 203 -2.05 8.15 -18.96
N HIS A 204 -2.68 8.95 -18.10
CA HIS A 204 -3.12 10.30 -18.44
C HIS A 204 -3.96 10.37 -19.74
N PRO A 205 -5.03 9.55 -19.89
CA PRO A 205 -5.89 9.63 -21.08
C PRO A 205 -6.57 11.00 -21.24
N VAL A 206 -6.78 11.70 -20.11
CA VAL A 206 -7.24 13.10 -19.97
C VAL A 206 -6.66 13.67 -18.67
N ASP A 207 -6.68 15.00 -18.50
CA ASP A 207 -6.07 15.69 -17.33
C ASP A 207 -6.64 15.26 -15.98
N GLN A 208 -7.90 14.83 -15.95
CA GLN A 208 -8.62 14.40 -14.75
C GLN A 208 -8.35 12.94 -14.36
N VAL A 209 -7.65 12.17 -15.20
CA VAL A 209 -7.45 10.74 -15.00
C VAL A 209 -5.97 10.41 -15.13
N ASP A 210 -5.32 9.98 -14.05
CA ASP A 210 -3.91 9.58 -14.07
C ASP A 210 -3.71 8.21 -14.72
N TRP A 211 -4.68 7.31 -14.56
CA TRP A 211 -4.55 5.90 -14.93
C TRP A 211 -5.88 5.27 -15.32
N LEU A 212 -5.84 4.39 -16.33
CA LEU A 212 -6.92 3.49 -16.68
C LEU A 212 -6.34 2.14 -17.13
N SER A 213 -6.88 1.03 -16.66
CA SER A 213 -6.48 -0.31 -17.08
C SER A 213 -7.61 -1.32 -17.05
N ASP A 214 -7.54 -2.26 -18.00
CA ASP A 214 -8.30 -3.51 -18.06
C ASP A 214 -7.58 -4.60 -17.25
N ASN A 215 -8.21 -5.07 -16.18
CA ASN A 215 -7.71 -6.12 -15.29
C ASN A 215 -7.76 -7.52 -15.91
N GLN A 216 -8.59 -7.75 -16.94
CA GLN A 216 -8.59 -8.99 -17.73
C GLN A 216 -7.39 -9.02 -18.68
N SER A 217 -7.16 -7.94 -19.44
CA SER A 217 -5.98 -7.82 -20.31
C SER A 217 -4.66 -7.80 -19.52
N LYS A 218 -4.68 -7.19 -18.33
CA LYS A 218 -3.61 -7.31 -17.34
C LYS A 218 -3.36 -8.75 -16.90
N GLY A 219 -4.33 -9.66 -17.05
CA GLY A 219 -4.20 -11.09 -16.75
C GLY A 219 -4.34 -11.44 -15.27
N ILE A 220 -5.10 -10.64 -14.50
CA ILE A 220 -5.41 -10.92 -13.10
C ILE A 220 -6.88 -11.29 -12.87
N SER A 221 -7.74 -10.99 -13.85
CA SER A 221 -9.19 -11.25 -13.80
C SER A 221 -9.61 -12.14 -14.94
N GLU A 222 -10.45 -13.13 -14.66
CA GLU A 222 -11.10 -13.95 -15.71
C GLU A 222 -12.23 -13.19 -16.41
N GLN A 223 -12.84 -12.23 -15.72
CA GLN A 223 -13.94 -11.41 -16.23
C GLN A 223 -13.45 -10.02 -16.68
N PRO A 224 -14.07 -9.42 -17.71
CA PRO A 224 -13.83 -8.02 -18.10
C PRO A 224 -14.08 -7.07 -16.94
N ALA A 225 -13.02 -6.44 -16.44
CA ALA A 225 -13.09 -5.52 -15.32
C ALA A 225 -12.02 -4.45 -15.45
N PHE A 226 -12.27 -3.26 -14.93
CA PHE A 226 -11.37 -2.12 -15.09
C PHE A 226 -11.04 -1.44 -13.76
N THR A 227 -9.94 -0.69 -13.79
CA THR A 227 -9.56 0.26 -12.75
C THR A 227 -9.24 1.58 -13.41
N LEU A 228 -9.84 2.66 -12.91
CA LEU A 228 -9.52 4.04 -13.26
C LEU A 228 -9.12 4.80 -12.00
N HIS A 229 -8.04 5.58 -12.07
CA HIS A 229 -7.62 6.51 -11.01
C HIS A 229 -7.71 7.93 -11.50
N ALA A 230 -8.53 8.72 -10.82
CA ALA A 230 -8.59 10.16 -11.05
C ALA A 230 -7.30 10.84 -10.58
N SER A 231 -6.99 11.98 -11.18
CA SER A 231 -5.89 12.84 -10.78
C SER A 231 -6.13 13.45 -9.39
N ASP A 232 -5.07 13.94 -8.75
CA ASP A 232 -5.17 14.58 -7.41
C ASP A 232 -6.11 15.79 -7.44
N ALA A 233 -6.07 16.58 -8.51
CA ALA A 233 -6.92 17.76 -8.69
C ALA A 233 -8.40 17.38 -8.71
N TYR A 234 -8.80 16.47 -9.60
CA TYR A 234 -10.17 15.97 -9.67
C TYR A 234 -10.61 15.32 -8.35
N SER A 235 -9.71 14.55 -7.74
CA SER A 235 -9.98 13.86 -6.48
C SER A 235 -10.23 14.83 -5.32
N ARG A 236 -9.54 15.97 -5.27
CA ARG A 236 -9.76 16.99 -4.23
C ARG A 236 -11.08 17.72 -4.44
N GLU A 237 -11.38 18.09 -5.67
CA GLU A 237 -12.61 18.80 -6.04
C GLU A 237 -13.86 17.99 -5.66
N PHE A 238 -13.87 16.71 -6.02
CA PHE A 238 -15.02 15.83 -5.80
C PHE A 238 -14.90 14.92 -4.57
N TRP A 239 -14.06 15.30 -3.59
CA TRP A 239 -13.73 14.40 -2.48
C TRP A 239 -14.94 14.03 -1.63
N GLU A 240 -15.72 15.02 -1.20
CA GLU A 240 -16.92 14.84 -0.36
C GLU A 240 -18.20 14.71 -1.21
N ALA A 241 -18.10 14.86 -2.52
CA ALA A 241 -19.24 14.75 -3.42
C ALA A 241 -19.84 13.33 -3.39
N PRO A 242 -21.16 13.19 -3.55
CA PRO A 242 -21.81 11.89 -3.68
C PRO A 242 -21.45 11.24 -5.03
N ASP A 243 -21.74 9.94 -5.17
CA ASP A 243 -21.31 9.15 -6.34
C ASP A 243 -21.94 9.65 -7.64
N GLU A 244 -23.17 10.15 -7.56
CA GLU A 244 -23.94 10.74 -8.65
C GLU A 244 -23.28 11.99 -9.26
N GLU A 245 -22.41 12.68 -8.52
CA GLU A 245 -21.71 13.87 -8.99
C GLU A 245 -20.28 13.56 -9.46
N ARG A 246 -19.56 12.70 -8.73
CA ARG A 246 -18.12 12.43 -8.99
C ARG A 246 -17.83 11.30 -9.97
N ALA A 247 -18.79 10.41 -10.22
CA ALA A 247 -18.59 9.25 -11.08
C ALA A 247 -18.90 9.48 -12.56
N PRO A 248 -19.95 10.24 -12.97
CA PRO A 248 -20.40 10.29 -14.36
C PRO A 248 -19.30 10.63 -15.37
N PHE A 249 -18.51 11.67 -15.10
CA PHE A 249 -17.41 12.06 -15.98
C PHE A 249 -16.34 10.97 -16.08
N LEU A 250 -15.99 10.32 -14.97
CA LEU A 250 -14.99 9.23 -14.97
C LEU A 250 -15.52 7.98 -15.69
N LEU A 251 -16.82 7.70 -15.60
CA LEU A 251 -17.48 6.61 -16.33
C LEU A 251 -17.45 6.87 -17.84
N GLU A 252 -17.79 8.07 -18.28
CA GLU A 252 -17.75 8.46 -19.70
C GLU A 252 -16.34 8.27 -20.28
N VAL A 253 -15.32 8.78 -19.59
CA VAL A 253 -13.92 8.59 -19.99
C VAL A 253 -13.54 7.11 -20.03
N ALA A 254 -13.96 6.32 -19.03
CA ALA A 254 -13.66 4.90 -18.98
C ALA A 254 -14.31 4.16 -20.16
N GLU A 255 -15.61 4.35 -20.43
CA GLU A 255 -16.31 3.70 -21.55
C GLU A 255 -15.73 4.10 -22.91
N GLU A 256 -15.43 5.39 -23.11
CA GLU A 256 -14.82 5.90 -24.34
C GLU A 256 -13.46 5.23 -24.58
N LYS A 257 -12.57 5.21 -23.58
CA LYS A 257 -11.21 4.69 -23.73
C LYS A 257 -11.15 3.17 -23.72
N LEU A 258 -12.06 2.49 -23.01
CA LEU A 258 -12.13 1.03 -22.98
C LEU A 258 -12.88 0.48 -24.19
N GLY A 259 -13.71 1.29 -24.87
CA GLY A 259 -14.51 0.88 -26.02
C GLY A 259 -15.63 -0.12 -25.69
N THR A 260 -16.09 -0.13 -24.43
CA THR A 260 -17.14 -1.03 -23.94
C THR A 260 -17.90 -0.37 -22.79
N ARG A 261 -19.15 -0.81 -22.55
CA ARG A 261 -19.99 -0.28 -21.49
C ARG A 261 -19.59 -0.81 -20.13
N ILE A 262 -19.81 0.01 -19.11
CA ILE A 262 -19.61 -0.36 -17.72
C ILE A 262 -20.93 -0.82 -17.13
N THR A 263 -20.99 -2.09 -16.70
CA THR A 263 -22.23 -2.71 -16.22
C THR A 263 -22.40 -2.60 -14.71
N GLN A 264 -21.29 -2.55 -13.97
CA GLN A 264 -21.27 -2.38 -12.52
C GLN A 264 -20.06 -1.54 -12.16
N TRP A 265 -20.22 -0.64 -11.20
CA TRP A 265 -19.12 0.17 -10.72
C TRP A 265 -19.27 0.53 -9.25
N SER A 266 -18.15 0.91 -8.66
CA SER A 266 -18.07 1.50 -7.34
C SER A 266 -16.89 2.44 -7.29
N THR A 267 -16.94 3.40 -6.38
CA THR A 267 -15.84 4.33 -6.15
C THR A 267 -15.11 3.99 -4.86
N HIS A 268 -13.83 4.33 -4.79
CA HIS A 268 -13.03 4.21 -3.58
C HIS A 268 -12.16 5.46 -3.37
N ARG A 269 -12.05 5.89 -2.12
CA ARG A 269 -11.31 7.08 -1.69
C ARG A 269 -9.96 6.67 -1.08
N TRP A 270 -8.88 6.91 -1.81
CA TRP A 270 -7.53 6.83 -1.28
C TRP A 270 -7.10 8.19 -0.72
N GLY A 271 -7.36 8.42 0.58
CA GLY A 271 -7.07 9.72 1.22
C GLY A 271 -5.58 10.03 1.37
N PHE A 272 -4.75 8.99 1.33
CA PHE A 272 -3.30 9.05 1.45
C PHE A 272 -2.68 8.18 0.33
N ALA A 273 -2.82 8.62 -0.92
CA ALA A 273 -2.50 7.82 -2.10
C ALA A 273 -0.99 7.74 -2.35
N LYS A 274 -0.35 8.87 -2.66
CA LYS A 274 1.09 8.98 -2.95
C LYS A 274 1.71 10.10 -2.11
N PRO A 275 2.89 9.91 -1.49
CA PRO A 275 3.54 10.95 -0.71
C PRO A 275 4.12 12.02 -1.63
N VAL A 276 3.90 13.29 -1.31
CA VAL A 276 4.48 14.46 -2.00
C VAL A 276 5.44 15.25 -1.11
N VAL A 277 5.30 15.10 0.20
CA VAL A 277 6.28 15.52 1.20
C VAL A 277 6.53 14.30 2.08
N THR A 278 7.80 13.93 2.25
CA THR A 278 8.22 12.79 3.07
C THR A 278 8.86 13.25 4.37
N PHE A 279 9.09 12.31 5.28
CA PHE A 279 9.75 12.54 6.56
C PHE A 279 11.19 13.06 6.41
N GLY A 280 11.84 12.79 5.28
CA GLY A 280 13.24 13.13 5.01
C GLY A 280 14.25 12.03 5.32
N GLU A 281 13.80 10.90 5.89
CA GLU A 281 14.59 9.68 6.12
C GLU A 281 13.76 8.46 5.74
N THR A 282 14.41 7.30 5.51
CA THR A 282 13.68 6.08 5.13
C THR A 282 12.91 5.46 6.28
N HIS A 283 13.23 5.81 7.52
CA HIS A 283 12.53 5.39 8.73
C HIS A 283 12.91 6.32 9.90
N TRP A 284 12.26 6.16 11.04
CA TRP A 284 12.68 6.72 12.32
C TRP A 284 12.77 5.59 13.34
N HIS A 285 13.76 5.62 14.22
CA HIS A 285 14.00 4.56 15.19
C HIS A 285 14.44 5.13 16.53
N SER A 286 13.88 4.59 17.62
CA SER A 286 14.33 4.85 18.98
C SER A 286 14.53 3.54 19.73
N MET A 287 15.78 3.28 20.11
CA MET A 287 16.14 2.16 20.98
C MET A 287 15.53 2.30 22.37
N GLU A 288 15.61 3.50 22.94
CA GLU A 288 15.09 3.80 24.28
C GLU A 288 13.59 3.49 24.37
N MET A 289 12.83 3.92 23.36
CA MET A 289 11.39 3.67 23.29
C MET A 289 11.04 2.28 22.76
N SER A 290 12.01 1.52 22.20
CA SER A 290 11.74 0.30 21.44
C SER A 290 10.61 0.52 20.41
N LEU A 291 10.70 1.63 19.67
CA LEU A 291 9.72 2.09 18.69
C LEU A 291 10.41 2.40 17.36
N THR A 292 9.85 1.91 16.25
CA THR A 292 10.30 2.23 14.90
C THR A 292 9.12 2.69 14.06
N MET A 293 9.33 3.66 13.17
CA MET A 293 8.32 4.18 12.24
C MET A 293 8.85 4.10 10.81
N ALA A 294 8.01 3.66 9.89
CA ALA A 294 8.37 3.49 8.48
C ALA A 294 7.14 3.58 7.57
N GLY A 295 7.34 3.53 6.27
CA GLY A 295 6.26 3.63 5.28
C GLY A 295 6.71 4.42 4.05
N ASP A 296 5.81 4.55 3.08
CA ASP A 296 6.04 5.42 1.93
C ASP A 296 6.13 6.91 2.33
N GLY A 297 5.45 7.34 3.39
CA GLY A 297 5.65 8.67 3.98
C GLY A 297 7.09 8.95 4.42
N PHE A 298 7.91 7.90 4.56
CA PHE A 298 9.33 7.96 4.86
C PHE A 298 10.17 7.72 3.59
N GLY A 299 10.10 6.51 3.04
CA GLY A 299 10.91 6.10 1.88
C GLY A 299 10.55 6.79 0.55
N GLY A 300 9.34 7.34 0.43
CA GLY A 300 8.84 8.03 -0.75
C GLY A 300 7.92 7.21 -1.65
N GLU A 301 7.52 7.82 -2.77
CA GLU A 301 6.58 7.23 -3.73
C GLU A 301 7.14 5.93 -4.32
N ARG A 302 6.25 5.00 -4.69
CA ARG A 302 6.48 3.67 -5.31
C ARG A 302 6.56 2.54 -4.29
N ILE A 303 6.12 1.37 -4.74
CA ILE A 303 6.19 0.12 -3.97
C ILE A 303 7.62 -0.18 -3.51
N GLU A 304 8.62 0.04 -4.38
CA GLU A 304 10.03 -0.19 -4.05
C GLU A 304 10.46 0.64 -2.83
N ASN A 305 10.21 1.95 -2.85
CA ASN A 305 10.63 2.84 -1.78
C ASN A 305 9.92 2.54 -0.46
N ALA A 306 8.62 2.21 -0.51
CA ALA A 306 7.87 1.76 0.65
C ALA A 306 8.43 0.42 1.20
N ALA A 307 8.77 -0.53 0.33
CA ALA A 307 9.38 -1.81 0.72
C ALA A 307 10.75 -1.61 1.39
N LEU A 308 11.60 -0.76 0.80
CA LEU A 308 12.92 -0.43 1.34
C LEU A 308 12.84 0.28 2.69
N SER A 309 11.90 1.22 2.87
CA SER A 309 11.62 1.82 4.17
C SER A 309 11.30 0.78 5.25
N GLY A 310 10.49 -0.23 4.92
CA GLY A 310 10.22 -1.36 5.82
C GLY A 310 11.45 -2.23 6.08
N TRP A 311 12.31 -2.40 5.09
CA TRP A 311 13.56 -3.14 5.23
C TRP A 311 14.54 -2.43 6.16
N ASP A 312 14.78 -1.14 5.94
CA ASP A 312 15.68 -0.33 6.75
C ASP A 312 15.19 -0.27 8.21
N ALA A 313 13.88 -0.18 8.41
CA ALA A 313 13.26 -0.30 9.74
C ALA A 313 13.55 -1.64 10.43
N ALA A 314 13.57 -2.75 9.69
CA ALA A 314 13.95 -4.03 10.26
C ALA A 314 15.45 -4.06 10.61
N GLU A 315 16.32 -3.52 9.76
CA GLU A 315 17.76 -3.45 10.03
C GLU A 315 18.05 -2.65 11.30
N ALA A 316 17.45 -1.46 11.46
CA ALA A 316 17.59 -0.66 12.67
C ALA A 316 17.17 -1.42 13.95
N VAL A 317 16.10 -2.23 13.88
CA VAL A 317 15.68 -3.08 15.00
C VAL A 317 16.65 -4.23 15.29
N LEU A 318 17.34 -4.75 14.27
CA LEU A 318 18.29 -5.85 14.38
C LEU A 318 19.69 -5.41 14.84
N GLU A 319 20.09 -4.16 14.54
CA GLU A 319 21.37 -3.56 14.95
C GLU A 319 21.54 -3.48 16.48
N ARG A 320 20.49 -3.81 17.24
CA ARG A 320 20.45 -4.08 18.69
C ARG A 320 21.51 -5.09 19.20
N LYS A 321 22.29 -5.73 18.33
CA LYS A 321 23.25 -6.81 18.66
C LYS A 321 24.73 -6.46 18.56
N SER A 322 25.11 -5.24 18.17
CA SER A 322 26.53 -4.85 18.09
C SER A 322 26.91 -3.82 19.15
N THR A 323 26.82 -4.19 20.43
CA THR A 323 27.63 -3.58 21.49
C THR A 323 27.79 -4.54 22.66
#